data_AF-A0A932D788-F1
#
_entry.id   AF-A0A932D788-F1
#
_cell.length_a   1.000
_cell.length_b   1.000
_cell.length_c   1.000
_cell.angle_alpha   90.00
_cell.angle_beta   90.00
_cell.angle_gamma   90.00
#
_symmetry.space_group_name_H-M   'P 1'
#
loop_
_entity.id
_entity.type
_entity.pdbx_description
1 polymer ?
#
loop_
_entity_poly.entity_id
_entity_poly.type
_entity_poly.pdbx_seq_one_letter_code
_entity_poly.pdbx_strand_id
1 'polypeptide(L)'
;MKTEMTIALPEIEKAGCRSFTACGRVATKDKSLSKFFADKRTLIASIKRGRSQRFVRLCFGQAGHLHVDVATPTYFPEEWKPKPTCTWPRIQALLDRFFGQRIPVRVEGVFSLPVERLPESGFIRMLSVESMLPNVSMKLTGGTFSVTGASIQRIAWSLEREGKRIEVRLRSTVEATLNETYLEELFGLLSESLHVFVLGNERNTIET
;
A
#
# COMPACT_ATOMS: atom_id res chain seq x y z
N MET A 1 -8.87 22.69 25.10
CA MET A 1 -9.41 21.63 24.22
C MET A 1 -8.25 20.97 23.52
N LYS A 2 -8.01 19.67 23.72
CA LYS A 2 -7.12 18.92 22.81
C LYS A 2 -7.94 18.65 21.55
N THR A 3 -7.55 19.23 20.43
CA THR A 3 -8.07 18.82 19.13
C THR A 3 -7.76 17.34 18.98
N GLU A 4 -8.76 16.49 18.78
CA GLU A 4 -8.53 15.07 18.49
C GLU A 4 -7.81 14.96 17.15
N MET A 5 -6.50 14.70 17.21
CA MET A 5 -5.67 14.52 16.03
C MET A 5 -5.97 13.12 15.46
N THR A 6 -6.75 13.06 14.38
CA THR A 6 -7.17 11.79 13.77
C THR A 6 -6.35 11.55 12.50
N ILE A 7 -5.78 10.35 12.35
CA ILE A 7 -5.12 9.95 11.11
C ILE A 7 -6.16 9.90 9.99
N ALA A 8 -5.89 10.64 8.94
CA ALA A 8 -6.64 10.60 7.71
C ALA A 8 -6.36 9.28 6.99
N LEU A 9 -7.43 8.61 6.56
CA LEU A 9 -7.35 7.34 5.85
C LEU A 9 -7.36 7.59 4.34
N PRO A 10 -6.39 7.04 3.59
CA PRO A 10 -6.30 7.26 2.15
C PRO A 10 -7.47 6.63 1.40
N GLU A 11 -7.85 7.28 0.30
CA GLU A 11 -8.86 6.81 -0.65
C GLU A 11 -8.28 5.79 -1.66
N ILE A 12 -7.80 4.66 -1.15
CA ILE A 12 -7.00 3.69 -1.93
C ILE A 12 -7.74 3.11 -3.16
N GLU A 13 -9.05 2.92 -3.06
CA GLU A 13 -9.87 2.34 -4.14
C GLU A 13 -9.93 3.25 -5.36
N LYS A 14 -9.91 4.58 -5.17
CA LYS A 14 -9.98 5.54 -6.28
C LYS A 14 -8.77 5.44 -7.21
N ALA A 15 -7.62 5.04 -6.66
CA ALA A 15 -6.40 4.81 -7.43
C ALA A 15 -6.29 3.37 -7.97
N GLY A 16 -7.29 2.51 -7.76
CA GLY A 16 -7.22 1.08 -8.10
C GLY A 16 -6.33 0.26 -7.17
N CYS A 17 -5.98 0.80 -5.99
CA CYS A 17 -5.21 0.09 -4.97
C CYS A 17 -6.13 -0.82 -4.14
N ARG A 18 -5.78 -2.11 -4.07
CA ARG A 18 -6.48 -3.11 -3.26
C ARG A 18 -5.95 -3.20 -1.83
N SER A 19 -4.67 -2.92 -1.63
CA SER A 19 -4.01 -2.99 -0.32
C SER A 19 -2.84 -2.02 -0.25
N PHE A 20 -2.78 -1.26 0.84
CA PHE A 20 -1.69 -0.36 1.20
C PHE A 20 -1.18 -0.72 2.58
N THR A 21 0.14 -0.82 2.73
CA THR A 21 0.81 -1.12 4.00
C THR A 21 1.89 -0.10 4.27
N ALA A 22 1.88 0.46 5.48
CA ALA A 22 2.99 1.23 6.04
C ALA A 22 3.60 0.46 7.21
N CYS A 23 4.90 0.19 7.15
CA CYS A 23 5.64 -0.56 8.17
C CYS A 23 6.88 0.21 8.59
N GLY A 24 6.97 0.59 9.86
CA GLY A 24 8.14 1.26 10.41
C GLY A 24 8.50 0.72 11.79
N ARG A 25 9.68 1.06 12.27
CA ARG A 25 10.11 0.74 13.64
C ARG A 25 9.88 1.95 14.53
N VAL A 26 9.01 1.80 15.53
CA VAL A 26 8.69 2.86 16.49
C VAL A 26 9.39 2.63 17.81
N ALA A 27 9.69 3.71 18.52
CA ALA A 27 10.19 3.65 19.88
C ALA A 27 9.03 3.88 20.85
N THR A 28 9.01 3.15 21.97
CA THR A 28 8.08 3.47 23.06
C THR A 28 8.66 3.12 24.41
N LYS A 29 8.45 4.01 25.38
CA LYS A 29 8.72 3.75 26.81
C LYS A 29 7.46 3.25 27.53
N ASP A 30 6.35 3.14 26.81
CA ASP A 30 5.08 2.73 27.38
C ASP A 30 4.99 1.22 27.55
N LYS A 31 4.92 0.77 28.80
CA LYS A 31 4.88 -0.66 29.14
C LYS A 31 3.65 -1.38 28.58
N SER A 32 2.52 -0.69 28.44
CA SER A 32 1.33 -1.28 27.79
C SER A 32 1.59 -1.47 26.29
N LEU A 33 2.28 -0.50 25.67
CA LEU A 33 2.99 -0.57 24.38
C LEU A 33 3.74 -1.88 24.18
N SER A 34 4.72 -2.09 25.06
CA SER A 34 5.63 -3.22 24.98
C SER A 34 4.92 -4.57 24.98
N LYS A 35 3.80 -4.71 25.70
CA LYS A 35 3.01 -5.93 25.71
C LYS A 35 2.34 -6.21 24.36
N PHE A 36 1.86 -5.19 23.66
CA PHE A 36 1.31 -5.37 22.30
C PHE A 36 2.34 -5.91 21.31
N PHE A 37 3.59 -5.42 21.40
CA PHE A 37 4.71 -5.92 20.59
C PHE A 37 5.11 -7.35 20.96
N ALA A 38 5.14 -7.69 22.25
CA ALA A 38 5.45 -9.04 22.71
C ALA A 38 4.41 -10.07 22.25
N ASP A 39 3.12 -9.72 22.38
CA ASP A 39 1.99 -10.60 22.04
C ASP A 39 1.71 -10.68 20.53
N LYS A 40 2.44 -9.91 19.69
CA LYS A 40 2.23 -9.80 18.24
C LYS A 40 0.77 -9.55 17.84
N ARG A 41 0.05 -8.76 18.65
CA ARG A 41 -1.40 -8.59 18.48
C ARG A 41 -1.71 -7.91 17.16
N THR A 42 -2.79 -8.35 16.52
CA THR A 42 -3.37 -7.72 15.35
C THR A 42 -4.76 -7.19 15.71
N LEU A 43 -4.96 -5.90 15.50
CA LEU A 43 -6.24 -5.23 15.65
C LEU A 43 -6.80 -4.91 14.28
N ILE A 44 -8.09 -5.18 14.08
CA ILE A 44 -8.74 -5.04 12.78
C ILE A 44 -10.01 -4.22 12.99
N ALA A 45 -10.15 -3.13 12.24
CA ALA A 45 -11.37 -2.35 12.14
C ALA A 45 -11.94 -2.48 10.73
N SER A 46 -13.26 -2.58 10.61
CA SER A 46 -13.97 -2.37 9.34
C SER A 46 -14.55 -0.96 9.33
N ILE A 47 -14.30 -0.22 8.26
CA ILE A 47 -14.70 1.16 8.10
C ILE A 47 -15.55 1.25 6.84
N LYS A 48 -16.75 1.77 6.97
CA LYS A 48 -17.65 2.05 5.85
C LYS A 48 -17.69 3.56 5.60
N ARG A 49 -17.47 3.97 4.34
CA ARG A 49 -17.64 5.35 3.87
C ARG A 49 -18.52 5.32 2.63
N GLY A 50 -19.78 5.71 2.78
CA GLY A 50 -20.78 5.55 1.72
C GLY A 50 -20.93 4.08 1.32
N ARG A 51 -20.70 3.78 0.03
CA ARG A 51 -20.73 2.40 -0.50
C ARG A 51 -19.40 1.66 -0.40
N SER A 52 -18.31 2.35 -0.04
CA SER A 52 -16.99 1.73 0.12
C SER A 52 -16.85 1.12 1.51
N GLN A 53 -16.28 -0.07 1.58
CA GLN A 53 -15.88 -0.73 2.81
C GLN A 53 -14.38 -0.99 2.75
N ARG A 54 -13.67 -0.73 3.85
CA ARG A 54 -12.23 -1.00 3.98
C ARG A 54 -11.94 -1.67 5.31
N PHE A 55 -10.90 -2.48 5.34
CA PHE A 55 -10.32 -3.00 6.57
C PHE A 55 -9.06 -2.21 6.89
N VAL A 56 -8.96 -1.76 8.14
CA VAL A 56 -7.73 -1.19 8.68
C VAL A 56 -7.17 -2.14 9.71
N ARG A 57 -5.90 -2.52 9.55
CA ARG A 57 -5.21 -3.42 10.46
C ARG A 57 -4.05 -2.71 11.12
N LEU A 58 -3.96 -2.83 12.43
CA LEU A 58 -2.78 -2.45 13.21
C LEU A 58 -2.11 -3.74 13.70
N CYS A 59 -0.94 -4.05 13.17
CA CYS A 59 -0.17 -5.22 13.59
C CYS A 59 1.11 -4.77 14.29
N PHE A 60 1.37 -5.37 15.45
CA PHE A 60 2.62 -5.15 16.19
C PHE A 60 3.56 -6.33 15.93
N GLY A 61 4.74 -6.05 15.38
CA GLY A 61 5.78 -7.02 15.07
C GLY A 61 6.87 -7.06 16.14
N GLN A 62 7.81 -8.01 15.99
CA GLN A 62 9.00 -8.04 16.84
C GLN A 62 9.85 -6.77 16.66
N ALA A 63 10.75 -6.51 17.61
CA ALA A 63 11.68 -5.39 17.56
C ALA A 63 11.05 -3.99 17.46
N GLY A 64 9.74 -3.83 17.74
CA GLY A 64 9.06 -2.53 17.66
C GLY A 64 8.50 -2.20 16.28
N HIS A 65 8.33 -3.18 15.39
CA HIS A 65 7.68 -2.96 14.10
C HIS A 65 6.19 -2.66 14.27
N LEU A 66 5.74 -1.55 13.71
CA LEU A 66 4.34 -1.14 13.65
C LEU A 66 3.89 -1.22 12.20
N HIS A 67 2.87 -2.02 11.92
CA HIS A 67 2.26 -2.15 10.60
C HIS A 67 0.86 -1.54 10.63
N VAL A 68 0.60 -0.64 9.70
CA VAL A 68 -0.74 -0.15 9.42
C VAL A 68 -1.10 -0.56 7.99
N ASP A 69 -2.10 -1.43 7.88
CA ASP A 69 -2.62 -1.87 6.58
C ASP A 69 -4.00 -1.23 6.34
N VAL A 70 -4.23 -0.74 5.13
CA VAL A 70 -5.55 -0.34 4.64
C VAL A 70 -5.84 -1.19 3.41
N ALA A 71 -6.89 -2.00 3.46
CA ALA A 71 -7.20 -2.94 2.39
C ALA A 71 -8.68 -2.99 2.06
N THR A 72 -8.96 -3.21 0.78
CA THR A 72 -10.29 -3.44 0.24
C THR A 72 -10.74 -4.88 0.53
N PRO A 73 -12.05 -5.16 0.63
CA PRO A 73 -12.56 -6.52 0.74
C PRO A 73 -12.08 -7.43 -0.39
N THR A 74 -11.93 -6.89 -1.61
CA THR A 74 -11.48 -7.62 -2.80
C THR A 74 -10.01 -8.03 -2.77
N TYR A 75 -9.21 -7.50 -1.83
CA TYR A 75 -7.83 -7.95 -1.63
C TYR A 75 -7.77 -9.32 -0.97
N PHE A 76 -8.76 -9.64 -0.13
CA PHE A 76 -8.79 -10.90 0.60
C PHE A 76 -9.61 -11.94 -0.18
N PRO A 77 -9.14 -13.18 -0.28
CA PRO A 77 -9.99 -14.30 -0.71
C PRO A 77 -11.24 -14.38 0.18
N GLU A 78 -12.35 -14.87 -0.37
CA GLU A 78 -13.64 -14.93 0.33
C GLU A 78 -13.52 -15.71 1.65
N GLU A 79 -12.78 -16.81 1.63
CA GLU A 79 -12.56 -17.70 2.77
C GLU A 79 -11.70 -17.05 3.87
N TRP A 80 -10.94 -16.00 3.52
CA TRP A 80 -9.90 -15.38 4.36
C TRP A 80 -10.19 -13.90 4.64
N LYS A 81 -11.43 -13.45 4.42
CA LYS A 81 -11.84 -12.10 4.79
C LYS A 81 -11.64 -11.86 6.30
N PRO A 82 -10.91 -10.81 6.68
CA PRO A 82 -10.60 -10.57 8.08
C PRO A 82 -11.87 -10.21 8.87
N LYS A 83 -12.02 -10.79 10.06
CA LYS A 83 -13.08 -10.43 10.99
C LYS A 83 -12.64 -9.21 11.82
N PRO A 84 -13.44 -8.13 11.89
CA PRO A 84 -13.12 -6.99 12.75
C PRO A 84 -13.01 -7.42 14.21
N THR A 85 -11.96 -6.96 14.88
CA THR A 85 -11.70 -7.23 16.31
C THR A 85 -11.87 -5.99 17.18
N CYS A 86 -11.93 -4.80 16.58
CA CYS A 86 -12.11 -3.53 17.27
C CYS A 86 -12.69 -2.45 16.33
N THR A 87 -12.83 -1.23 16.84
CA THR A 87 -13.29 -0.06 16.07
C THR A 87 -12.10 0.80 15.61
N TRP A 88 -12.33 1.64 14.58
CA TRP A 88 -11.30 2.59 14.13
C TRP A 88 -10.82 3.55 15.24
N PRO A 89 -11.70 4.17 16.07
CA PRO A 89 -11.25 4.99 17.20
C PRO A 89 -10.31 4.25 18.17
N ARG A 90 -10.49 2.93 18.34
CA ARG A 90 -9.58 2.13 19.18
C ARG A 90 -8.19 1.99 18.56
N ILE A 91 -8.10 1.83 17.24
CA ILE A 91 -6.82 1.83 16.51
C ILE A 91 -6.19 3.23 16.58
N GLN A 92 -6.96 4.29 16.34
CA GLN A 92 -6.50 5.67 16.40
C GLN A 92 -5.85 5.98 17.76
N ALA A 93 -6.53 5.69 18.86
CA ALA A 93 -6.01 5.92 20.21
C ALA A 93 -4.68 5.19 20.52
N LEU A 94 -4.38 4.10 19.80
CA LEU A 94 -3.08 3.44 19.91
C LEU A 94 -2.01 4.10 19.04
N LEU A 95 -2.39 4.55 17.84
CA LEU A 95 -1.51 5.28 16.93
C LEU A 95 -1.11 6.64 17.51
N ASP A 96 -2.02 7.33 18.19
CA ASP A 96 -1.79 8.64 18.83
C ASP A 96 -0.58 8.63 19.79
N ARG A 97 -0.26 7.46 20.36
CA ARG A 97 0.84 7.27 21.31
C ARG A 97 2.22 7.29 20.64
N PHE A 98 2.23 7.24 19.31
CA PHE A 98 3.44 7.32 18.50
C PHE A 98 3.50 8.62 17.68
N PHE A 99 2.56 9.55 17.86
CA PHE A 99 2.55 10.80 17.12
C PHE A 99 3.81 11.64 17.35
N GLY A 100 4.24 12.34 16.31
CA GLY A 100 5.45 13.14 16.29
C GLY A 100 6.73 12.31 16.13
N GLN A 101 6.67 10.98 16.16
CA GLN A 101 7.84 10.15 15.89
C GLN A 101 8.17 10.17 14.39
N ARG A 102 9.37 10.62 14.07
CA ARG A 102 9.96 10.50 12.74
C ARG A 102 10.70 9.16 12.63
N ILE A 103 10.30 8.33 11.68
CA ILE A 103 10.83 6.98 11.51
C ILE A 103 11.04 6.63 10.03
N PRO A 104 11.98 5.71 9.72
CA PRO A 104 12.01 5.05 8.43
C PRO A 104 10.80 4.12 8.30
N VAL A 105 10.07 4.27 7.20
CA VAL A 105 8.87 3.50 6.87
C VAL A 105 9.04 2.83 5.52
N ARG A 106 8.91 1.51 5.52
CA ARG A 106 8.68 0.73 4.31
C ARG A 106 7.19 0.81 3.95
N VAL A 107 6.91 1.36 2.77
CA VAL A 107 5.56 1.46 2.23
C VAL A 107 5.40 0.50 1.05
N GLU A 108 4.24 -0.14 0.96
CA GLU A 108 3.88 -1.04 -0.13
C GLU A 108 2.44 -0.82 -0.56
N GLY A 109 2.21 -0.78 -1.87
CA GLY A 109 0.88 -0.66 -2.47
C GLY A 109 0.67 -1.74 -3.52
N VAL A 110 -0.48 -2.40 -3.47
CA VAL A 110 -0.91 -3.45 -4.40
C VAL A 110 -2.06 -2.92 -5.24
N PHE A 111 -1.78 -2.61 -6.50
CA PHE A 111 -2.71 -2.07 -7.46
C PHE A 111 -3.19 -3.16 -8.39
N SER A 112 -4.47 -3.10 -8.78
CA SER A 112 -5.03 -3.96 -9.81
C SER A 112 -5.58 -3.07 -10.91
N LEU A 113 -5.07 -3.24 -12.12
CA LEU A 113 -5.39 -2.39 -13.25
C LEU A 113 -5.80 -3.25 -14.46
N PRO A 114 -6.75 -2.80 -15.30
CA PRO A 114 -6.91 -3.35 -16.64
C PRO A 114 -5.61 -3.23 -17.44
N VAL A 115 -5.25 -4.26 -18.21
CA VAL A 115 -4.04 -4.26 -19.04
C VAL A 115 -4.08 -3.14 -20.09
N GLU A 116 -5.28 -2.77 -20.55
CA GLU A 116 -5.53 -1.72 -21.53
C GLU A 116 -5.16 -0.33 -21.02
N ARG A 117 -5.06 -0.15 -19.68
CA ARG A 117 -4.58 1.10 -19.10
C ARG A 117 -3.06 1.25 -19.13
N LEU A 118 -2.32 0.18 -19.44
CA LEU A 118 -0.86 0.27 -19.56
C LEU A 118 -0.50 0.95 -20.89
N PRO A 119 0.45 1.90 -20.88
CA PRO A 119 0.91 2.55 -22.09
C PRO A 119 1.55 1.53 -23.03
N GLU A 120 1.35 1.68 -24.34
CA GLU A 120 1.89 0.77 -25.36
C GLU A 120 3.41 0.72 -25.35
N SER A 121 4.05 1.87 -25.17
CA SER A 121 5.48 2.03 -24.99
C SER A 121 5.96 1.78 -23.56
N GLY A 122 5.08 1.37 -22.64
CA GLY A 122 5.44 1.09 -21.26
C GLY A 122 6.22 -0.21 -21.11
N PHE A 123 7.23 -0.22 -20.24
CA PHE A 123 8.09 -1.40 -20.01
C PHE A 123 7.30 -2.68 -19.75
N ILE A 124 6.24 -2.62 -18.95
CA ILE A 124 5.42 -3.79 -18.63
C ILE A 124 4.72 -4.34 -19.88
N ARG A 125 4.11 -3.47 -20.69
CA ARG A 125 3.38 -3.89 -21.90
C ARG A 125 4.34 -4.38 -22.98
N MET A 126 5.48 -3.71 -23.16
CA MET A 126 6.54 -4.14 -24.08
C MET A 126 7.10 -5.53 -23.75
N LEU A 127 7.29 -5.85 -22.47
CA LEU A 127 7.80 -7.15 -22.07
C LEU A 127 6.74 -8.26 -22.08
N SER A 128 5.45 -7.91 -22.09
CA SER A 128 4.34 -8.87 -22.07
C SER A 128 3.91 -9.36 -23.47
N VAL A 129 4.66 -9.01 -24.51
CA VAL A 129 4.37 -9.43 -25.89
C VAL A 129 4.47 -10.95 -26.01
N GLU A 130 3.51 -11.54 -26.72
CA GLU A 130 3.46 -12.98 -26.97
C GLU A 130 4.32 -13.33 -28.20
N SER A 131 5.31 -14.20 -27.97
CA SER A 131 6.10 -14.83 -29.02
C SER A 131 5.46 -16.16 -29.40
N MET A 132 5.19 -16.35 -30.70
CA MET A 132 4.59 -17.57 -31.22
C MET A 132 5.59 -18.39 -32.05
N LEU A 133 5.65 -19.68 -31.73
CA LEU A 133 6.23 -20.75 -32.54
C LEU A 133 5.12 -21.73 -32.92
N PRO A 134 5.29 -22.61 -33.92
CA PRO A 134 4.30 -23.64 -34.22
C PRO A 134 3.92 -24.43 -32.96
N ASN A 135 2.64 -24.37 -32.58
CA ASN A 135 2.05 -25.02 -31.39
C ASN A 135 2.56 -24.56 -30.01
N VAL A 136 3.37 -23.49 -29.93
CA VAL A 136 3.88 -22.97 -28.64
C VAL A 136 3.76 -21.45 -28.62
N SER A 137 3.14 -20.90 -27.57
CA SER A 137 3.20 -19.47 -27.30
C SER A 137 3.89 -19.21 -25.96
N MET A 138 4.69 -18.14 -25.93
CA MET A 138 5.44 -17.73 -24.75
C MET A 138 5.24 -16.24 -24.54
N LYS A 139 4.94 -15.83 -23.31
CA LYS A 139 4.88 -14.42 -22.91
C LYS A 139 5.39 -14.27 -21.48
N LEU A 140 6.01 -13.13 -21.18
CA LEU A 140 6.35 -12.80 -19.79
C LEU A 140 5.07 -12.43 -19.06
N THR A 141 4.73 -13.19 -18.00
CA THR A 141 3.51 -12.99 -17.21
C THR A 141 3.76 -12.22 -15.92
N GLY A 142 5.02 -11.89 -15.60
CA GLY A 142 5.38 -11.14 -14.42
C GLY A 142 6.86 -10.77 -14.38
N GLY A 143 7.19 -9.79 -13.56
CA GLY A 143 8.56 -9.29 -13.44
C GLY A 143 8.78 -8.42 -12.21
N THR A 144 10.03 -8.02 -11.99
CA THR A 144 10.41 -7.04 -10.98
C THR A 144 11.48 -6.14 -11.55
N PHE A 145 11.28 -4.83 -11.39
CA PHE A 145 12.30 -3.81 -11.56
C PHE A 145 12.77 -3.30 -10.21
N SER A 146 14.09 -3.14 -10.07
CA SER A 146 14.71 -2.33 -9.04
C SER A 146 14.96 -0.94 -9.62
N VAL A 147 14.59 0.10 -8.89
CA VAL A 147 14.71 1.48 -9.35
C VAL A 147 15.68 2.22 -8.44
N THR A 148 16.64 2.91 -9.03
CA THR A 148 17.61 3.77 -8.35
C THR A 148 17.38 5.22 -8.79
N GLY A 149 17.61 6.18 -7.87
CA GLY A 149 17.42 7.62 -8.16
C GLY A 149 15.96 8.10 -8.16
N ALA A 150 14.98 7.25 -7.80
CA ALA A 150 13.57 7.61 -7.70
C ALA A 150 13.00 7.42 -6.29
N SER A 151 11.82 8.00 -6.06
CA SER A 151 11.05 7.84 -4.81
C SER A 151 10.50 6.42 -4.62
N ILE A 152 10.41 5.62 -5.68
CA ILE A 152 10.09 4.20 -5.63
C ILE A 152 11.36 3.36 -5.81
N GLN A 153 11.47 2.26 -5.08
CA GLN A 153 12.66 1.40 -5.10
C GLN A 153 12.41 0.08 -5.83
N ARG A 154 11.15 -0.38 -5.85
CA ARG A 154 10.78 -1.64 -6.48
C ARG A 154 9.40 -1.55 -7.12
N ILE A 155 9.32 -2.05 -8.35
CA ILE A 155 8.08 -2.23 -9.11
C ILE A 155 8.02 -3.71 -9.48
N ALA A 156 7.12 -4.47 -8.87
CA ALA A 156 6.84 -5.84 -9.28
C ALA A 156 5.47 -5.90 -9.95
N TRP A 157 5.30 -6.83 -10.88
CA TRP A 157 4.02 -6.99 -11.56
C TRP A 157 3.76 -8.45 -11.95
N SER A 158 2.49 -8.78 -12.12
CA SER A 158 2.05 -10.08 -12.63
C SER A 158 0.68 -9.98 -13.28
N LEU A 159 0.46 -10.67 -14.39
CA LEU A 159 -0.86 -10.85 -14.97
C LEU A 159 -1.75 -11.64 -14.00
N GLU A 160 -2.96 -11.14 -13.77
CA GLU A 160 -3.97 -11.84 -12.99
C GLU A 160 -4.58 -13.00 -13.81
N ARG A 161 -5.40 -13.83 -13.15
CA ARG A 161 -6.14 -14.89 -13.84
C ARG A 161 -6.94 -14.30 -15.01
N GLU A 162 -6.98 -15.01 -16.13
CA GLU A 162 -7.58 -14.57 -17.42
C GLU A 162 -6.81 -13.48 -18.19
N GLY A 163 -5.74 -12.89 -17.64
CA GLY A 163 -4.84 -12.01 -18.39
C GLY A 163 -5.40 -10.63 -18.75
N LYS A 164 -6.63 -10.29 -18.34
CA LYS A 164 -7.25 -8.97 -18.58
C LYS A 164 -6.79 -7.89 -17.59
N ARG A 165 -6.23 -8.32 -16.47
CA ARG A 165 -5.78 -7.44 -15.40
C ARG A 165 -4.35 -7.73 -15.02
N ILE A 166 -3.71 -6.72 -14.48
CA ILE A 166 -2.37 -6.80 -13.94
C ILE A 166 -2.37 -6.36 -12.49
N GLU A 167 -1.73 -7.16 -11.65
CA GLU A 167 -1.34 -6.74 -10.32
C GLU A 167 0.01 -6.02 -10.40
N VAL A 168 0.08 -4.83 -9.83
CA VAL A 168 1.30 -4.03 -9.72
C VAL A 168 1.58 -3.77 -8.25
N ARG A 169 2.78 -4.15 -7.79
CA ARG A 169 3.25 -3.92 -6.43
C ARG A 169 4.36 -2.89 -6.45
N LEU A 170 4.10 -1.77 -5.78
CA LEU A 170 5.05 -0.69 -5.60
C LEU A 170 5.59 -0.72 -4.18
N ARG A 171 6.90 -0.62 -4.02
CA ARG A 171 7.54 -0.52 -2.70
C ARG A 171 8.57 0.59 -2.64
N SER A 172 8.57 1.30 -1.52
CA SER A 172 9.60 2.28 -1.15
C SER A 172 9.94 2.22 0.33
N THR A 173 11.06 2.83 0.70
CA THR A 173 11.46 3.12 2.08
C THR A 173 11.72 4.61 2.19
N VAL A 174 10.95 5.30 3.03
CA VAL A 174 11.02 6.76 3.21
C VAL A 174 10.99 7.15 4.67
N GLU A 175 11.60 8.27 5.01
CA GLU A 175 11.42 8.89 6.32
C GLU A 175 10.02 9.54 6.39
N ALA A 176 9.27 9.26 7.44
CA ALA A 176 7.94 9.84 7.64
C ALA A 176 7.70 10.11 9.13
N THR A 177 6.87 11.12 9.42
CA THR A 177 6.44 11.46 10.78
C THR A 177 5.05 10.92 11.00
N LEU A 178 4.83 10.18 12.09
CA LEU A 178 3.49 9.75 12.48
C LEU A 178 2.69 10.98 12.92
N ASN A 179 1.74 11.40 12.09
CA ASN A 179 0.84 12.54 12.30
C ASN A 179 -0.49 12.26 11.58
N GLU A 180 -1.37 13.25 11.49
CA GLU A 180 -2.68 13.15 10.88
C GLU A 180 -2.64 12.80 9.39
N THR A 181 -1.64 13.28 8.65
CA THR A 181 -1.51 13.07 7.19
C THR A 181 -0.66 11.87 6.83
N TYR A 182 -0.07 11.18 7.81
CA TYR A 182 0.91 10.10 7.65
C TYR A 182 0.54 9.05 6.61
N LEU A 183 -0.68 8.48 6.69
CA LEU A 183 -1.09 7.44 5.74
C LEU A 183 -1.42 8.00 4.36
N GLU A 184 -1.94 9.22 4.28
CA GLU A 184 -2.27 9.87 3.02
C GLU A 184 -1.02 10.29 2.24
N GLU A 185 -0.02 10.87 2.90
CA GLU A 185 1.26 11.24 2.30
C GLU A 185 2.00 10.02 1.76
N LEU A 186 2.10 8.97 2.58
CA LEU A 186 2.73 7.71 2.20
C LEU A 186 2.02 7.02 1.03
N PHE A 187 0.68 7.06 1.02
CA PHE A 187 -0.09 6.53 -0.09
C PHE A 187 0.03 7.40 -1.34
N GLY A 188 0.05 8.73 -1.18
CA GLY A 188 0.25 9.70 -2.25
C GLY A 188 1.53 9.40 -3.03
N LEU A 189 2.64 9.16 -2.33
CA LEU A 189 3.90 8.74 -2.96
C LEU A 189 3.75 7.52 -3.86
N LEU A 190 3.03 6.48 -3.41
CA LEU A 190 2.82 5.27 -4.20
C LEU A 190 1.88 5.52 -5.39
N SER A 191 0.80 6.27 -5.17
CA SER A 191 -0.15 6.62 -6.23
C SER A 191 0.52 7.45 -7.33
N GLU A 192 1.32 8.44 -6.95
CA GLU A 192 2.11 9.24 -7.91
C GLU A 192 3.13 8.39 -8.66
N SER A 193 3.82 7.50 -7.94
CA SER A 193 4.79 6.58 -8.56
C SER A 193 4.12 5.63 -9.56
N LEU A 194 2.89 5.18 -9.29
CA LEU A 194 2.11 4.40 -10.26
C LEU A 194 1.85 5.20 -11.54
N HIS A 195 1.44 6.46 -11.40
CA HIS A 195 1.16 7.32 -12.55
C HIS A 195 2.40 7.56 -13.41
N VAL A 196 3.54 7.85 -12.78
CA VAL A 196 4.79 8.15 -13.50
C VAL A 196 5.41 6.89 -14.10
N PHE A 197 5.64 5.85 -13.30
CA PHE A 197 6.48 4.72 -13.71
C PHE A 197 5.72 3.58 -14.38
N VAL A 198 4.40 3.50 -14.19
CA VAL A 198 3.59 2.37 -14.68
C VAL A 198 2.60 2.82 -15.74
N LEU A 199 1.91 3.94 -15.51
CA LEU A 199 0.92 4.47 -16.45
C LEU A 199 1.50 5.43 -17.49
N GLY A 200 2.74 5.91 -17.29
CA GLY A 200 3.40 6.81 -18.25
C GLY A 200 2.76 8.20 -18.31
N ASN A 201 2.02 8.61 -17.28
CA ASN A 201 1.51 9.96 -17.19
C ASN A 201 2.67 10.87 -16.78
N GLU A 202 3.20 11.64 -17.71
CA GLU A 202 4.12 12.73 -17.38
C GLU A 202 3.40 13.71 -16.46
N ARG A 203 4.06 14.13 -15.37
CA ARG A 203 3.65 15.38 -14.72
C ARG A 203 3.85 16.46 -15.78
N ASN A 204 2.84 17.32 -15.97
CA ASN A 204 3.10 18.66 -16.48
C ASN A 204 4.17 19.26 -15.54
N THR A 205 5.43 19.20 -15.95
CA THR A 205 6.48 20.01 -15.36
C THR A 205 6.03 21.44 -15.56
N ILE A 206 5.69 22.11 -14.45
CA ILE A 206 5.59 23.56 -14.44
C ILE A 206 6.99 24.03 -14.86
N GLU A 207 7.07 24.60 -16.06
CA GLU A 207 8.22 25.35 -16.52
C GLU A 207 8.50 26.43 -15.48
N THR A 208 9.65 26.32 -14.82
CA THR A 208 10.28 27.43 -14.08
C THR A 208 11.07 28.29 -15.03
#